data_AF-A0A2Z5TQP4-F1
#
_entry.id   AF-A0A2Z5TQP4-F1
#
_cell.length_a   1.000
_cell.length_b   1.000
_cell.length_c   1.000
_cell.angle_alpha   90.00
_cell.angle_beta   90.00
_cell.angle_gamma   90.00
#
_symmetry.space_group_name_H-M   'P 1'
#
loop_
_entity.id
_entity.type
_entity.pdbx_description
1 polymer ?
#
loop_
_entity_poly.entity_id
_entity_poly.type
_entity_poly.pdbx_seq_one_letter_code
_entity_poly.pdbx_strand_id
1 'polypeptide(L)'
;MLEFVRTHRHLLESRPIAYHHGDFHMGNFLLGLDGQLKVLDFDRHDIGDPWEEFNRLVFTAALSPTFASGQIYAYFNGCIPTEFWSLLPLYLTVNSLGALAWAEKVAPEQVLLMKRQANQILDWYEEFSLLIPKWYR
;
A
#
# COMPACT_ATOMS: atom_id res chain seq x y z
N MET A 1 14.20 -2.75 6.32
CA MET A 1 12.77 -2.50 6.67
C MET A 1 12.59 -1.89 8.06
N LEU A 2 12.92 -2.57 9.17
CA LEU A 2 12.71 -2.01 10.53
C LEU A 2 13.43 -0.66 10.74
N GLU A 3 14.69 -0.56 10.30
CA GLU A 3 15.43 0.69 10.39
C GLU A 3 14.80 1.80 9.53
N PHE A 4 14.33 1.47 8.33
CA PHE A 4 13.61 2.40 7.46
C PHE A 4 12.37 2.98 8.17
N VAL A 5 11.54 2.15 8.79
CA VAL A 5 10.37 2.62 9.57
C VAL A 5 10.82 3.53 10.72
N ARG A 6 11.86 3.15 11.47
CA ARG A 6 12.35 3.95 12.61
C ARG A 6 12.81 5.34 12.18
N THR A 7 13.51 5.44 11.05
CA THR A 7 14.05 6.71 10.56
C THR A 7 13.02 7.55 9.82
N HIS A 8 11.94 6.96 9.27
CA HIS A 8 10.95 7.68 8.44
C HIS A 8 9.59 7.91 9.12
N ARG A 9 9.30 7.31 10.27
CA ARG A 9 8.00 7.49 10.97
C ARG A 9 7.65 8.95 11.31
N HIS A 10 8.66 9.83 11.40
CA HIS A 10 8.45 11.26 11.63
C HIS A 10 7.67 11.93 10.49
N LEU A 11 7.65 11.34 9.28
CA LEU A 11 6.84 11.82 8.15
C LEU A 11 5.33 11.73 8.42
N LEU A 12 4.91 10.98 9.44
CA LEU A 12 3.51 10.88 9.85
C LEU A 12 3.09 12.03 10.77
N GLU A 13 4.02 12.86 11.23
CA GLU A 13 3.72 14.00 12.08
C GLU A 13 2.87 15.04 11.32
N SER A 14 1.78 15.49 11.94
CA SER A 14 0.86 16.49 11.38
C SER A 14 0.13 16.09 10.09
N ARG A 15 0.12 14.79 9.76
CA ARG A 15 -0.70 14.27 8.66
C ARG A 15 -2.19 14.42 8.97
N PRO A 16 -3.04 14.69 7.96
CA PRO A 16 -4.48 14.78 8.16
C PRO A 16 -5.03 13.44 8.62
N ILE A 17 -6.16 13.47 9.33
CA ILE A 17 -6.85 12.28 9.81
C ILE A 17 -8.20 12.18 9.10
N ALA A 18 -8.49 11.02 8.52
CA ALA A 18 -9.71 10.74 7.79
C ALA A 18 -10.17 9.29 8.04
N TYR A 19 -11.45 9.03 7.77
CA TYR A 19 -11.96 7.66 7.69
C TYR A 19 -11.52 7.03 6.37
N HIS A 20 -11.02 5.80 6.44
CA HIS A 20 -10.63 5.02 5.27
C HIS A 20 -11.10 3.57 5.41
N HIS A 21 -11.14 2.86 4.29
CA HIS A 21 -11.62 1.49 4.18
C HIS A 21 -10.72 0.51 4.97
N GLY A 22 -9.42 0.75 5.04
CA GLY A 22 -8.47 0.01 5.89
C GLY A 22 -8.03 -1.36 5.36
N ASP A 23 -8.59 -1.79 4.22
CA ASP A 23 -8.15 -2.99 3.51
C ASP A 23 -8.36 -2.88 1.99
N PHE A 24 -8.25 -1.67 1.44
CA PHE A 24 -8.62 -1.37 0.07
C PHE A 24 -7.67 -2.01 -0.97
N HIS A 25 -8.15 -3.03 -1.67
CA HIS A 25 -7.40 -3.69 -2.74
C HIS A 25 -8.31 -4.23 -3.84
N MET A 26 -7.74 -4.66 -4.97
CA MET A 26 -8.52 -5.17 -6.12
C MET A 26 -9.49 -6.31 -5.80
N GLY A 27 -9.23 -7.11 -4.77
CA GLY A 27 -10.17 -8.13 -4.30
C GLY A 27 -11.52 -7.57 -3.83
N ASN A 28 -11.60 -6.28 -3.52
CA ASN A 28 -12.80 -5.60 -3.02
C ASN A 28 -13.60 -4.94 -4.15
N PHE A 29 -13.10 -5.01 -5.38
CA PHE A 29 -13.67 -4.33 -6.52
C PHE A 29 -14.59 -5.26 -7.31
N LEU A 30 -15.80 -4.79 -7.60
CA LEU A 30 -16.72 -5.42 -8.55
C LEU A 30 -17.01 -4.45 -9.69
N LEU A 31 -16.85 -4.92 -10.93
CA LEU A 31 -17.31 -4.17 -12.11
C LEU A 31 -18.75 -4.54 -12.41
N GLY A 32 -19.67 -3.59 -12.25
CA GLY A 32 -21.08 -3.78 -12.60
C GLY A 32 -21.31 -3.87 -14.11
N LEU A 33 -22.45 -4.42 -14.51
CA LEU A 33 -22.90 -4.43 -15.91
C LEU A 33 -23.14 -3.02 -16.47
N ASP A 34 -23.32 -2.04 -15.58
CA ASP A 34 -23.38 -0.60 -15.86
C ASP A 34 -22.00 0.03 -16.12
N GLY A 35 -20.92 -0.76 -16.05
CA GLY A 35 -19.54 -0.31 -16.18
C GLY A 35 -19.03 0.45 -14.96
N GLN A 36 -19.79 0.50 -13.86
CA GLN A 36 -19.40 1.21 -12.64
C GLN A 36 -18.61 0.28 -11.70
N LEU A 37 -17.56 0.82 -11.10
CA LEU A 37 -16.81 0.13 -10.05
C LEU A 37 -17.59 0.22 -8.73
N LYS A 38 -17.79 -0.92 -8.09
CA LYS A 38 -18.37 -1.03 -6.75
C LYS A 38 -17.32 -1.55 -5.80
N VAL A 39 -17.24 -0.96 -4.62
CA VAL A 39 -16.30 -1.35 -3.56
C VAL A 39 -17.09 -2.04 -2.46
N LEU A 40 -16.59 -3.17 -1.97
CA LEU A 40 -17.17 -3.96 -0.89
C LEU A 40 -16.21 -4.08 0.29
N ASP A 41 -16.63 -4.76 1.35
CA ASP A 41 -15.78 -5.20 2.47
C ASP A 41 -15.25 -4.10 3.40
N PHE A 42 -16.14 -3.23 3.87
CA PHE A 42 -15.83 -2.12 4.79
C PHE A 42 -15.70 -2.55 6.27
N ASP A 43 -15.55 -3.83 6.58
CA ASP A 43 -15.49 -4.34 7.96
C ASP A 43 -14.15 -4.06 8.65
N ARG A 44 -13.12 -3.66 7.88
CA ARG A 44 -11.79 -3.25 8.37
C ARG A 44 -11.54 -1.75 8.35
N HIS A 45 -12.61 -0.94 8.32
CA HIS A 45 -12.48 0.52 8.34
C HIS A 45 -11.61 1.01 9.51
N ASP A 46 -10.86 2.09 9.27
CA ASP A 46 -9.99 2.70 10.26
C ASP A 46 -9.93 4.23 10.08
N ILE A 47 -9.27 4.91 11.02
CA ILE A 47 -9.10 6.35 11.09
C ILE A 47 -7.61 6.67 11.15
N GLY A 48 -7.11 7.41 10.16
CA GLY A 48 -5.67 7.64 9.98
C GLY A 48 -5.36 8.55 8.81
N ASP A 49 -4.12 8.51 8.32
CA ASP A 49 -3.74 9.29 7.14
C ASP A 49 -4.51 8.76 5.92
N PRO A 50 -5.24 9.60 5.16
CA PRO A 50 -5.95 9.16 3.97
C PRO A 50 -5.06 8.46 2.92
N TRP A 51 -3.76 8.74 2.88
CA TRP A 51 -2.83 8.07 1.96
C TRP A 51 -2.38 6.68 2.46
N GLU A 52 -2.64 6.33 3.72
CA GLU A 52 -2.39 4.98 4.24
C GLU A 52 -3.23 3.92 3.51
N GLU A 53 -4.36 4.30 2.91
CA GLU A 53 -5.20 3.39 2.09
C GLU A 53 -4.39 2.67 0.99
N PHE A 54 -3.29 3.27 0.52
CA PHE A 54 -2.38 2.65 -0.45
C PHE A 54 -1.45 1.58 0.16
N ASN A 55 -1.54 1.27 1.46
CA ASN A 55 -0.70 0.26 2.11
C ASN A 55 -0.92 -1.17 1.55
N ARG A 56 -2.06 -1.42 0.91
CA ARG A 56 -2.40 -2.66 0.19
C ARG A 56 -2.04 -2.63 -1.28
N LEU A 57 -1.50 -1.52 -1.79
CA LEU A 57 -1.14 -1.39 -3.20
C LEU A 57 -0.12 -2.44 -3.65
N VAL A 58 0.66 -3.02 -2.73
CA VAL A 58 1.57 -4.15 -3.02
C VAL A 58 0.88 -5.31 -3.75
N PHE A 59 -0.36 -5.66 -3.38
CA PHE A 59 -1.11 -6.73 -4.06
C PHE A 59 -1.42 -6.34 -5.51
N THR A 60 -1.82 -5.09 -5.70
CA THR A 60 -2.20 -4.56 -7.00
C THR A 60 -1.01 -4.36 -7.92
N ALA A 61 0.07 -3.75 -7.42
CA ALA A 61 1.29 -3.52 -8.19
C ALA A 61 2.00 -4.83 -8.55
N ALA A 62 1.91 -5.87 -7.71
CA ALA A 62 2.46 -7.19 -8.03
C ALA A 62 1.71 -7.88 -9.19
N LEU A 63 0.39 -7.68 -9.31
CA LEU A 63 -0.40 -8.27 -10.39
C LEU A 63 -0.43 -7.40 -11.66
N SER A 64 -0.58 -6.08 -11.49
CA SER A 64 -0.69 -5.11 -12.58
C SER A 64 -0.08 -3.76 -12.16
N PRO A 65 1.23 -3.56 -12.44
CA PRO A 65 1.89 -2.27 -12.29
C PRO A 65 1.12 -1.11 -12.92
N THR A 66 0.63 -1.30 -14.15
CA THR A 66 -0.09 -0.25 -14.89
C THR A 66 -1.37 0.17 -14.19
N PHE A 67 -2.10 -0.78 -13.58
CA PHE A 67 -3.31 -0.45 -12.83
C PHE A 67 -3.00 0.22 -11.49
N ALA A 68 -1.94 -0.18 -10.80
CA ALA A 68 -1.45 0.51 -9.61
C ALA A 68 -1.02 1.96 -9.92
N SER A 69 -0.28 2.17 -11.00
CA SER A 69 0.11 3.50 -11.48
C SER A 69 -1.11 4.35 -11.82
N GLY A 70 -2.09 3.77 -12.54
CA GLY A 70 -3.34 4.45 -12.88
C GLY A 70 -4.15 4.88 -11.65
N GLN A 71 -4.19 4.07 -10.60
CA GLN A 71 -4.87 4.42 -9.35
C GLN A 71 -4.20 5.63 -8.66
N ILE A 72 -2.87 5.62 -8.51
CA ILE A 72 -2.15 6.76 -7.94
C ILE A 72 -2.36 8.01 -8.80
N TYR A 73 -2.17 7.88 -10.12
CA TYR A 73 -2.32 8.99 -11.05
C TYR A 73 -3.72 9.61 -10.97
N ALA A 74 -4.77 8.79 -11.01
CA ALA A 74 -6.15 9.26 -10.93
C ALA A 74 -6.48 9.89 -9.58
N TYR A 75 -6.02 9.31 -8.46
CA TYR A 75 -6.25 9.86 -7.12
C TYR A 75 -5.72 11.28 -6.98
N PHE A 76 -4.56 11.57 -7.55
CA PHE A 76 -3.93 12.89 -7.52
C PHE A 76 -4.22 13.76 -8.75
N ASN A 77 -5.12 13.35 -9.65
CA ASN A 77 -5.38 14.01 -10.93
C ASN A 77 -4.09 14.32 -11.73
N GLY A 78 -3.12 13.41 -11.68
CA GLY A 78 -1.80 13.54 -12.31
C GLY A 78 -0.79 14.45 -11.58
N CYS A 79 -1.19 15.13 -10.51
CA CYS A 79 -0.35 16.05 -9.73
C CYS A 79 0.10 15.40 -8.41
N ILE A 80 0.95 14.37 -8.49
CA ILE A 80 1.32 13.56 -7.33
C ILE A 80 2.38 14.30 -6.48
N PRO A 81 2.10 14.61 -5.20
CA PRO A 81 3.05 15.29 -4.33
C PRO A 81 4.31 14.46 -4.07
N THR A 82 5.47 15.10 -3.98
CA THR A 82 6.72 14.44 -3.57
C THR A 82 6.58 13.75 -2.21
N GLU A 83 5.82 14.34 -1.30
CA GLU A 83 5.53 13.78 0.03
C GLU A 83 4.84 12.42 -0.03
N PHE A 84 3.92 12.22 -0.98
CA PHE A 84 3.27 10.92 -1.17
C PHE A 84 4.30 9.84 -1.49
N TRP A 85 5.29 10.15 -2.34
CA TRP A 85 6.36 9.22 -2.67
C TRP A 85 7.28 8.90 -1.50
N SER A 86 7.46 9.82 -0.54
CA SER A 86 8.18 9.53 0.69
C SER A 86 7.38 8.64 1.65
N LEU A 87 6.05 8.77 1.65
CA LEU A 87 5.15 8.03 2.55
C LEU A 87 4.76 6.64 2.05
N LEU A 88 4.60 6.45 0.73
CA LEU A 88 4.23 5.16 0.15
C LEU A 88 5.15 3.99 0.58
N PRO A 89 6.49 4.07 0.49
CA PRO A 89 7.35 2.98 0.96
C PRO A 89 7.22 2.73 2.47
N LEU A 90 6.92 3.77 3.28
CA LEU A 90 6.68 3.62 4.70
C LEU A 90 5.40 2.81 4.95
N TYR A 91 4.29 3.16 4.30
CA TYR A 91 3.02 2.43 4.41
C TYR A 91 3.13 0.96 3.98
N LEU A 92 3.77 0.71 2.83
CA LEU A 92 3.99 -0.65 2.34
C LEU A 92 4.87 -1.46 3.30
N THR A 93 5.90 -0.83 3.89
CA THR A 93 6.82 -1.48 4.82
C THR A 93 6.13 -1.83 6.15
N VAL A 94 5.37 -0.89 6.72
CA VAL A 94 4.62 -1.13 7.97
C VAL A 94 3.58 -2.24 7.76
N ASN A 95 2.83 -2.19 6.67
CA ASN A 95 1.88 -3.25 6.33
C ASN A 95 2.59 -4.61 6.17
N SER A 96 3.70 -4.67 5.43
CA SER A 96 4.44 -5.91 5.22
C SER A 96 4.95 -6.55 6.53
N LEU A 97 5.48 -5.74 7.44
CA LEU A 97 5.91 -6.20 8.76
C LEU A 97 4.73 -6.71 9.61
N GLY A 98 3.62 -5.98 9.63
CA GLY A 98 2.40 -6.37 10.33
C GLY A 98 1.79 -7.66 9.77
N ALA A 99 1.72 -7.77 8.45
CA ALA A 99 1.17 -8.92 7.75
C ALA A 99 2.00 -10.19 7.97
N LEU A 100 3.34 -10.08 8.00
CA LEU A 100 4.20 -11.20 8.36
C LEU A 100 3.97 -11.65 9.81
N ALA A 101 3.94 -10.72 10.77
CA ALA A 101 3.71 -11.03 12.18
C ALA A 101 2.31 -11.65 12.43
N TRP A 102 1.30 -11.21 11.67
CA TRP A 102 -0.03 -11.82 11.68
C TRP A 102 0.00 -13.24 11.09
N ALA A 103 0.63 -13.43 9.93
CA ALA A 103 0.70 -14.74 9.26
C ALA A 103 1.39 -15.78 10.15
N GLU A 104 2.48 -15.43 10.83
CA GLU A 104 3.17 -16.34 11.76
C GLU A 104 2.27 -16.84 12.90
N LYS A 105 1.28 -16.04 13.32
CA LYS A 105 0.39 -16.36 14.44
C LYS A 105 -0.93 -17.00 14.02
N VAL A 106 -1.48 -16.57 12.89
CA VAL A 106 -2.88 -16.84 12.52
C VAL A 106 -3.01 -17.65 11.23
N ALA A 107 -2.10 -17.45 10.27
CA ALA A 107 -2.16 -18.09 8.95
C ALA A 107 -0.76 -18.52 8.48
N PRO A 108 -0.15 -19.56 9.11
CA PRO A 108 1.23 -19.96 8.84
C PRO A 108 1.50 -20.30 7.37
N GLU A 109 0.49 -20.77 6.63
CA GLU A 109 0.55 -21.03 5.20
C GLU A 109 0.81 -19.78 4.36
N GLN A 110 0.48 -18.58 4.87
CA GLN A 110 0.70 -17.29 4.20
C GLN A 110 2.10 -16.71 4.46
N VAL A 111 2.87 -17.25 5.40
CA VAL A 111 4.19 -16.68 5.79
C VAL A 111 5.14 -16.56 4.60
N LEU A 112 5.16 -17.57 3.71
CA LEU A 112 6.00 -17.52 2.52
C LEU A 112 5.56 -16.43 1.54
N LEU A 113 4.24 -16.20 1.41
CA LEU A 113 3.72 -15.10 0.60
C LEU A 113 4.14 -13.75 1.19
N MET A 114 3.99 -13.55 2.49
CA MET A 114 4.36 -12.30 3.17
C MET A 114 5.86 -12.00 3.02
N LYS A 115 6.72 -13.01 3.14
CA LYS A 115 8.17 -12.87 2.90
C LYS A 115 8.49 -12.50 1.45
N ARG A 116 7.79 -13.10 0.47
CA ARG A 116 7.96 -12.71 -0.95
C ARG A 116 7.55 -11.27 -1.19
N GLN A 117 6.44 -10.82 -0.61
CA GLN A 117 6.00 -9.42 -0.72
C GLN A 117 6.99 -8.44 -0.09
N ALA A 118 7.56 -8.78 1.07
CA ALA A 118 8.61 -7.98 1.71
C ALA A 118 9.81 -7.80 0.77
N ASN A 119 10.29 -8.89 0.16
CA ASN A 119 11.39 -8.84 -0.81
C ASN A 119 11.02 -8.01 -2.05
N GLN A 120 9.80 -8.14 -2.57
CA GLN A 120 9.34 -7.33 -3.70
C GLN A 120 9.37 -5.83 -3.39
N ILE A 121 8.96 -5.42 -2.18
CA ILE A 121 9.05 -4.02 -1.76
C ILE A 121 10.50 -3.54 -1.78
N LEU A 122 11.43 -4.33 -1.25
CA LEU A 122 12.87 -4.00 -1.26
C LEU A 122 13.40 -3.87 -2.70
N ASP A 123 13.03 -4.79 -3.58
CA ASP A 123 13.44 -4.77 -5.00
C ASP A 123 12.90 -3.52 -5.73
N TRP A 124 11.62 -3.19 -5.51
CA TRP A 124 10.96 -2.05 -6.13
C TRP A 124 11.58 -0.71 -5.78
N TYR A 125 12.05 -0.57 -4.53
CA TYR A 125 12.69 0.64 -4.03
C TYR A 125 14.22 0.56 -4.02
N GLU A 126 14.81 -0.51 -4.55
CA GLU A 126 16.25 -0.76 -4.54
C GLU A 126 16.86 -0.56 -3.15
N GLU A 127 16.40 -1.37 -2.20
CA GLU A 127 16.79 -1.27 -0.79
C GLU A 127 16.53 0.13 -0.18
N PHE A 128 15.42 0.76 -0.60
CA PHE A 128 15.01 2.12 -0.22
C PHE A 128 15.94 3.25 -0.70
N SER A 129 16.77 3.00 -1.71
CA SER A 129 17.55 4.06 -2.37
C SER A 129 16.72 4.90 -3.36
N LEU A 130 15.61 4.37 -3.85
CA LEU A 130 14.68 5.07 -4.73
C LEU A 130 13.55 5.73 -3.95
N LEU A 131 13.16 6.94 -4.37
CA LEU A 131 11.96 7.62 -3.85
C LEU A 131 10.68 7.09 -4.51
N ILE A 132 10.75 6.77 -5.80
CA ILE A 132 9.62 6.29 -6.61
C ILE A 132 9.91 4.83 -6.99
N PRO A 133 8.97 3.90 -6.82
CA PRO A 133 9.21 2.49 -7.09
C PRO A 133 9.36 2.21 -8.59
N LYS A 134 10.19 1.22 -8.94
CA LYS A 134 10.53 0.84 -10.34
C LYS A 134 9.32 0.52 -11.24
N TRP A 135 8.21 0.12 -10.65
CA TRP A 135 6.99 -0.23 -11.36
C TRP A 135 6.12 0.97 -11.74
N TYR A 136 6.32 2.12 -11.09
CA TYR A 136 5.59 3.35 -11.42
C TYR A 136 6.20 4.00 -12.66
N ARG A 137 5.44 4.02 -13.76
CA ARG A 137 5.81 4.54 -15.08
C ARG A 137 4.60 5.17 -15.75
#